data_AF-A0A812P6I6-F1
#
_entry.id   AF-A0A812P6I6-F1
#
_cell.length_a   1.000
_cell.length_b   1.000
_cell.length_c   1.000
_cell.angle_alpha   90.00
_cell.angle_beta   90.00
_cell.angle_gamma   90.00
#
_symmetry.space_group_name_H-M   'P 1'
#
loop_
_entity.id
_entity.type
_entity.pdbx_description
1 polymer ?
#
loop_
_entity_poly.entity_id
_entity_poly.type
_entity_poly.pdbx_seq_one_letter_code
_entity_poly.pdbx_strand_id
1 'polypeptide(L)'
;ESGDGNRIAALVIETLASVLEGGFDEGARTAKTRQGVAGRVLSEHLQLLYRYLGTERDQLLKACLRLLTGVSSVSQSMSSQLLRTFNFAHEGFARLSQRRHQASKKDKGNRKEPPKVDTRTFFSRFATSFLRWKDPSLTSAALGIKDLIGGVLRGLSQDPPQEALAFVRDILELVVRQRQLPRQTKVFFFNAFALRNLASLLGSEDKQVSSTASTLLREVCCNGSLFPASKDAMLLDVCLELRAHEAQQDLVAAVLNSRPRLHLQRACVEVGRACKTAAVLDPDPD
;
A
#
# COMPACT_ATOMS: atom_id res chain seq x y z
N GLU A 1 -10.52 1.78 -33.20
CA GLU A 1 -11.00 0.50 -32.67
C GLU A 1 -12.36 0.70 -31.99
N SER A 2 -13.38 -0.06 -32.41
CA SER A 2 -14.77 0.10 -31.98
C SER A 2 -14.93 -0.08 -30.46
N GLY A 3 -15.93 0.61 -29.89
CA GLY A 3 -16.28 0.49 -28.46
C GLY A 3 -16.61 -0.95 -28.05
N ASP A 4 -17.25 -1.71 -28.94
CA ASP A 4 -17.69 -3.07 -28.68
C ASP A 4 -16.53 -4.06 -28.53
N GLY A 5 -15.48 -3.96 -29.36
CA GLY A 5 -14.32 -4.85 -29.26
C GLY A 5 -13.62 -4.75 -27.90
N ASN A 6 -13.54 -3.55 -27.33
CA ASN A 6 -12.93 -3.32 -26.03
C ASN A 6 -13.82 -3.81 -24.87
N ARG A 7 -15.14 -3.71 -25.03
CA ARG A 7 -16.09 -4.27 -24.05
C ARG A 7 -16.01 -5.80 -24.04
N ILE A 8 -15.93 -6.43 -25.21
CA ILE A 8 -15.73 -7.88 -25.35
C ILE A 8 -14.41 -8.28 -24.71
N ALA A 9 -13.31 -7.57 -24.98
CA ALA A 9 -12.03 -7.84 -24.36
C ALA A 9 -12.08 -7.77 -22.83
N ALA A 10 -12.73 -6.74 -22.26
CA ALA A 10 -12.90 -6.63 -20.82
C ALA A 10 -13.68 -7.82 -20.23
N LEU A 11 -14.79 -8.22 -20.87
CA LEU A 11 -15.58 -9.38 -20.44
C LEU A 11 -14.79 -10.69 -20.48
N VAL A 12 -13.98 -10.90 -21.52
CA VAL A 12 -13.10 -12.08 -21.62
C VAL A 12 -12.10 -12.11 -20.46
N ILE A 13 -11.45 -10.97 -20.18
CA ILE A 13 -10.49 -10.86 -19.08
C ILE A 13 -11.17 -11.07 -17.72
N GLU A 14 -12.36 -10.50 -17.51
CA GLU A 14 -13.15 -10.69 -16.28
C GLU A 14 -13.58 -12.15 -16.09
N THR A 15 -13.92 -12.84 -17.17
CA THR A 15 -14.25 -14.27 -17.14
C THR A 15 -13.03 -15.09 -16.74
N LEU A 16 -11.87 -14.82 -17.33
CA LEU A 16 -10.61 -15.47 -16.94
C LEU A 16 -10.26 -15.20 -15.47
N ALA A 17 -10.41 -13.96 -15.01
CA ALA A 17 -10.17 -13.61 -13.60
C ALA A 17 -11.09 -14.41 -12.66
N SER A 18 -12.37 -14.54 -13.01
CA SER A 18 -13.36 -15.31 -12.23
C SER A 18 -13.01 -16.81 -12.19
N VAL A 19 -12.48 -17.36 -13.28
CA VAL A 19 -11.96 -18.75 -13.30
C VAL A 19 -10.79 -18.92 -12.33
N LEU A 20 -9.89 -17.95 -12.23
CA LEU A 20 -8.73 -18.03 -11.32
C LEU A 20 -9.12 -17.85 -9.84
N GLU A 21 -10.12 -16.99 -9.55
CA GLU A 21 -10.62 -16.76 -8.18
C GLU A 21 -11.27 -18.01 -7.55
N GLY A 22 -11.69 -18.98 -8.37
CA GLY A 22 -12.03 -20.32 -7.88
C GLY A 22 -13.38 -20.42 -7.19
N GLY A 23 -14.43 -19.77 -7.72
CA GLY A 23 -15.82 -19.98 -7.29
C GLY A 23 -16.38 -21.39 -7.60
N PHE A 24 -15.53 -22.39 -7.80
CA PHE A 24 -15.88 -23.78 -8.15
C PHE A 24 -15.29 -24.72 -7.09
N ASP A 25 -15.90 -25.88 -6.88
CA ASP A 25 -15.44 -26.89 -5.92
C ASP A 25 -13.92 -27.15 -6.04
N GLU A 26 -13.22 -27.05 -4.91
CA GLU A 26 -11.76 -27.09 -4.77
C GLU A 26 -11.19 -28.51 -4.94
N GLY A 27 -11.51 -29.17 -6.05
CA GLY A 27 -10.86 -30.41 -6.45
C GLY A 27 -9.43 -30.17 -6.93
N ALA A 28 -8.54 -31.15 -6.73
CA ALA A 28 -7.14 -31.10 -7.18
C ALA A 28 -7.00 -30.86 -8.70
N ARG A 29 -7.95 -31.34 -9.51
CA ARG A 29 -7.99 -31.10 -10.96
C ARG A 29 -8.27 -29.63 -11.28
N THR A 30 -9.23 -29.01 -10.57
CA THR A 30 -9.57 -27.58 -10.70
C THR A 30 -8.35 -26.70 -10.38
N ALA A 31 -7.61 -27.03 -9.32
CA ALA A 31 -6.39 -26.32 -8.94
C ALA A 31 -5.30 -26.37 -10.05
N LYS A 32 -5.03 -27.55 -10.62
CA LYS A 32 -4.07 -27.70 -11.72
C LYS A 32 -4.50 -26.93 -12.96
N THR A 33 -5.78 -26.96 -13.32
CA THR A 33 -6.30 -26.19 -14.45
C THR A 33 -6.12 -24.69 -14.24
N ARG A 34 -6.44 -24.16 -13.04
CA ARG A 34 -6.21 -22.75 -12.72
C ARG A 34 -4.74 -22.35 -12.83
N GLN A 35 -3.82 -23.19 -12.35
CA GLN A 35 -2.39 -22.96 -12.52
C GLN A 35 -1.97 -22.98 -13.99
N GLY A 36 -2.52 -23.90 -14.79
CA GLY A 36 -2.28 -23.94 -16.23
C GLY A 36 -2.77 -22.67 -16.96
N VAL A 37 -3.96 -22.19 -16.63
CA VAL A 37 -4.51 -20.93 -17.17
C VAL A 37 -3.64 -19.74 -16.75
N ALA A 38 -3.31 -19.63 -15.47
CA ALA A 38 -2.42 -18.57 -14.96
C ALA A 38 -1.05 -18.60 -15.65
N GLY A 39 -0.48 -19.79 -15.84
CA GLY A 39 0.78 -19.98 -16.57
C GLY A 39 0.70 -19.45 -18.00
N ARG A 40 -0.36 -19.80 -18.75
CA ARG A 40 -0.57 -19.30 -20.12
C ARG A 40 -0.76 -17.80 -20.18
N VAL A 41 -1.49 -17.21 -19.23
CA VAL A 41 -1.62 -15.74 -19.13
C VAL A 41 -0.24 -15.08 -19.06
N LEU A 42 0.68 -15.62 -18.26
CA LEU A 42 2.03 -15.09 -18.12
C LEU A 42 2.92 -15.36 -19.34
N SER A 43 2.86 -16.55 -19.94
CA SER A 43 3.75 -16.91 -21.04
C SER A 43 3.29 -16.39 -22.41
N GLU A 44 1.99 -16.31 -22.65
CA GLU A 44 1.41 -16.03 -23.98
C GLU A 44 0.73 -14.66 -24.06
N HIS A 45 0.23 -14.11 -22.95
CA HIS A 45 -0.65 -12.94 -22.97
C HIS A 45 -0.14 -11.72 -22.17
N LEU A 46 1.03 -11.80 -21.54
CA LEU A 46 1.57 -10.73 -20.72
C LEU A 46 1.78 -9.41 -21.50
N GLN A 47 2.21 -9.49 -22.77
CA GLN A 47 2.34 -8.32 -23.65
C GLN A 47 1.00 -7.62 -23.92
N LEU A 48 -0.07 -8.40 -24.04
CA LEU A 48 -1.42 -7.86 -24.21
C LEU A 48 -1.89 -7.15 -22.93
N LEU A 49 -1.58 -7.72 -21.75
CA LEU A 49 -1.89 -7.07 -20.48
C LEU A 49 -1.16 -5.73 -20.33
N TYR A 50 0.11 -5.61 -20.74
CA TYR A 50 0.80 -4.33 -20.74
C TYR A 50 0.12 -3.28 -21.61
N ARG A 51 -0.34 -3.66 -22.82
CA ARG A 51 -1.09 -2.76 -23.70
C ARG A 51 -2.36 -2.27 -23.01
N TYR A 52 -3.11 -3.15 -22.36
CA TYR A 52 -4.33 -2.78 -21.66
C TYR A 52 -4.08 -1.91 -20.41
N LEU A 53 -3.02 -2.18 -19.65
CA LEU A 53 -2.58 -1.34 -18.53
C LEU A 53 -2.16 0.07 -19.00
N GLY A 54 -1.71 0.21 -20.24
CA GLY A 54 -1.39 1.51 -20.86
C GLY A 54 -2.59 2.32 -21.33
N THR A 55 -3.81 1.75 -21.32
CA THR A 55 -5.02 2.44 -21.79
C THR A 55 -5.61 3.37 -20.73
N GLU A 56 -6.47 4.29 -21.17
CA GLU A 56 -7.26 5.14 -20.26
C GLU A 56 -8.65 4.56 -19.95
N ARG A 57 -8.91 3.33 -20.42
CA ARG A 57 -10.22 2.68 -20.31
C ARG A 57 -10.34 1.95 -18.98
N ASP A 58 -11.04 2.58 -18.03
CA ASP A 58 -11.20 2.11 -16.65
C ASP A 58 -11.68 0.64 -16.53
N GLN A 59 -12.62 0.21 -17.37
CA GLN A 59 -13.11 -1.18 -17.37
C GLN A 59 -11.99 -2.19 -17.69
N LEU A 60 -11.18 -1.92 -18.72
CA LEU A 60 -10.07 -2.80 -19.10
C LEU A 60 -8.98 -2.81 -18.02
N LEU A 61 -8.68 -1.65 -17.43
CA LEU A 61 -7.72 -1.55 -16.32
C LEU A 61 -8.14 -2.41 -15.13
N LYS A 62 -9.42 -2.29 -14.72
CA LYS A 62 -9.99 -3.09 -13.63
C LYS A 62 -9.93 -4.58 -13.92
N ALA A 63 -10.37 -4.98 -15.12
CA ALA A 63 -10.33 -6.37 -15.55
C ALA A 63 -8.90 -6.92 -15.53
N CYS A 64 -7.92 -6.18 -16.05
CA CYS A 64 -6.51 -6.59 -16.06
C CYS A 64 -5.93 -6.73 -14.65
N LEU A 65 -6.18 -5.76 -13.77
CA LEU A 65 -5.70 -5.80 -12.38
C LEU A 65 -6.35 -6.95 -11.60
N ARG A 66 -7.64 -7.21 -11.84
CA ARG A 66 -8.34 -8.37 -11.26
C ARG A 66 -7.74 -9.68 -11.75
N LEU A 67 -7.45 -9.80 -13.06
CA LEU A 67 -6.80 -11.00 -13.61
C LEU A 67 -5.40 -11.21 -13.01
N LEU A 68 -4.59 -10.16 -12.92
CA LEU A 68 -3.26 -10.22 -12.30
C LEU A 68 -3.34 -10.61 -10.81
N THR A 69 -4.34 -10.09 -10.08
CA THR A 69 -4.65 -10.50 -8.71
C THR A 69 -4.98 -12.00 -8.66
N GLY A 70 -5.84 -12.47 -9.57
CA GLY A 70 -6.18 -13.89 -9.72
C GLY A 70 -4.93 -14.75 -9.93
N VAL A 71 -4.09 -14.41 -10.92
CA VAL A 71 -2.83 -15.11 -11.22
C VAL A 71 -1.94 -15.23 -9.98
N SER A 72 -1.73 -14.11 -9.29
CA SER A 72 -0.88 -14.06 -8.08
C SER A 72 -1.44 -14.85 -6.89
N SER A 73 -2.74 -15.17 -6.90
CA SER A 73 -3.47 -15.82 -5.81
C SER A 73 -3.74 -17.32 -6.06
N VAL A 74 -3.44 -17.84 -7.26
CA VAL A 74 -3.66 -19.28 -7.57
C VAL A 74 -2.74 -20.19 -6.76
N SER A 75 -1.44 -19.85 -6.70
CA SER A 75 -0.44 -20.60 -5.94
C SER A 75 0.76 -19.72 -5.63
N GLN A 76 1.52 -20.07 -4.58
CA GLN A 76 2.78 -19.40 -4.25
C GLN A 76 3.77 -19.44 -5.44
N SER A 77 3.78 -20.54 -6.20
CA SER A 77 4.62 -20.68 -7.40
C SER A 77 4.23 -19.70 -8.51
N MET A 78 2.93 -19.50 -8.78
CA MET A 78 2.46 -18.52 -9.75
C MET A 78 2.72 -17.09 -9.29
N SER A 79 2.56 -16.81 -8.00
CA SER A 79 2.91 -15.52 -7.41
C SER A 79 4.40 -15.19 -7.60
N SER A 80 5.27 -16.17 -7.33
CA SER A 80 6.71 -16.06 -7.53
C SER A 80 7.08 -15.87 -9.00
N GLN A 81 6.43 -16.61 -9.91
CA GLN A 81 6.65 -16.48 -11.35
C GLN A 81 6.22 -15.11 -11.86
N LEU A 82 5.06 -14.60 -11.41
CA LEU A 82 4.57 -13.28 -11.78
C LEU A 82 5.53 -12.17 -11.32
N LEU A 83 6.04 -12.22 -10.08
CA LEU A 83 7.03 -11.23 -9.61
C LEU A 83 8.30 -11.22 -10.46
N ARG A 84 8.73 -12.37 -11.00
CA ARG A 84 9.94 -12.49 -11.83
C ARG A 84 9.74 -12.04 -13.27
N THR A 85 8.53 -12.23 -13.80
CA THR A 85 8.23 -12.04 -15.24
C THR A 85 7.56 -10.70 -15.52
N PHE A 86 6.84 -10.13 -14.55
CA PHE A 86 6.17 -8.85 -14.71
C PHE A 86 7.15 -7.68 -14.56
N ASN A 87 7.13 -6.77 -15.53
CA ASN A 87 7.89 -5.54 -15.54
C ASN A 87 7.09 -4.45 -14.80
N PHE A 88 7.34 -4.31 -13.51
CA PHE A 88 6.73 -3.26 -12.68
C PHE A 88 7.17 -1.84 -13.05
N ALA A 89 8.21 -1.68 -13.87
CA ALA A 89 8.62 -0.37 -14.40
C ALA A 89 7.88 0.00 -15.70
N HIS A 90 7.01 -0.87 -16.23
CA HIS A 90 6.20 -0.56 -17.40
C HIS A 90 5.35 0.70 -17.14
N GLU A 91 5.37 1.65 -18.08
CA GLU A 91 4.77 2.99 -17.88
C GLU A 91 3.29 2.92 -17.51
N GLY A 92 2.52 2.05 -18.17
CA GLY A 92 1.10 1.84 -17.85
C GLY A 92 0.88 1.40 -16.40
N PHE A 93 1.79 0.59 -15.85
CA PHE A 93 1.73 0.18 -14.44
C PHE A 93 2.18 1.31 -13.50
N ALA A 94 3.28 1.98 -13.82
CA ALA A 94 3.79 3.09 -13.03
C ALA A 94 2.80 4.27 -12.92
N ARG A 95 1.98 4.50 -13.95
CA ARG A 95 0.88 5.49 -13.89
C ARG A 95 -0.20 5.10 -12.88
N LEU A 96 -0.50 3.81 -12.72
CA LEU A 96 -1.53 3.33 -11.79
C LEU A 96 -1.13 3.56 -10.33
N SER A 97 0.15 3.38 -9.98
CA SER A 97 0.67 3.64 -8.63
C SER A 97 0.68 5.13 -8.26
N GLN A 98 0.50 6.01 -9.24
CA GLN A 98 0.40 7.46 -9.05
C GLN A 98 -1.05 7.95 -9.02
N ARG A 99 -2.02 7.11 -9.42
CA ARG A 99 -3.44 7.46 -9.35
C ARG A 99 -3.88 7.56 -7.90
N ARG A 100 -4.41 8.72 -7.53
CA ARG A 100 -5.10 8.95 -6.26
C ARG A 100 -6.57 8.61 -6.42
N HIS A 101 -7.23 8.23 -5.33
CA HIS A 101 -8.67 8.03 -5.32
C HIS A 101 -9.33 9.36 -5.68
N GLN A 102 -9.87 9.47 -6.89
CA GLN A 102 -10.69 10.61 -7.26
C GLN A 102 -12.09 10.28 -6.77
N ALA A 103 -12.45 10.79 -5.58
CA ALA A 103 -13.85 10.82 -5.19
C ALA A 103 -14.59 11.57 -6.31
N SER A 104 -15.36 10.83 -7.13
CA SER A 104 -16.13 11.40 -8.22
C SER A 104 -17.01 12.51 -7.64
N LYS A 105 -16.72 13.77 -7.99
CA LYS A 105 -17.55 14.92 -7.57
C LYS A 105 -19.02 14.74 -8.00
N LYS A 106 -19.33 13.83 -8.93
CA LYS A 106 -20.69 13.51 -9.40
C LYS A 106 -21.52 12.65 -8.45
N ASP A 107 -20.91 11.95 -7.47
CA ASP A 107 -21.67 11.04 -6.58
C ASP A 107 -22.30 11.74 -5.36
N LYS A 108 -22.19 13.07 -5.26
CA LYS A 108 -22.87 13.84 -4.21
C LYS A 108 -24.40 13.95 -4.40
N GLY A 109 -24.95 13.52 -5.55
CA GLY A 109 -26.34 13.79 -5.91
C GLY A 109 -27.33 12.62 -5.87
N ASN A 110 -26.90 11.35 -5.87
CA ASN A 110 -27.86 10.24 -6.02
C ASN A 110 -27.40 8.96 -5.31
N ARG A 111 -27.57 8.91 -3.98
CA ARG A 111 -27.22 7.76 -3.14
C ARG A 111 -28.27 6.64 -3.26
N LYS A 112 -28.21 5.85 -4.33
CA LYS A 112 -28.92 4.55 -4.39
C LYS A 112 -28.04 3.37 -4.79
N GLU A 113 -26.87 3.59 -5.39
CA GLU A 113 -25.95 2.50 -5.73
C GLU A 113 -24.75 2.49 -4.77
N PRO A 114 -24.28 1.29 -4.36
CA PRO A 114 -23.03 1.18 -3.61
C PRO A 114 -21.89 1.83 -4.42
N PRO A 115 -20.92 2.49 -3.76
CA PRO A 115 -19.82 3.13 -4.46
C PRO A 115 -19.12 2.12 -5.36
N LYS A 116 -19.13 2.39 -6.67
CA LYS A 116 -18.54 1.52 -7.67
C LYS A 116 -17.04 1.38 -7.39
N VAL A 117 -16.58 0.15 -7.15
CA VAL A 117 -15.16 -0.15 -6.85
C VAL A 117 -14.29 0.47 -7.94
N ASP A 118 -13.35 1.34 -7.55
CA ASP A 118 -12.52 2.12 -8.45
C ASP A 118 -11.26 1.35 -8.89
N THR A 119 -10.56 1.84 -9.91
CA THR A 119 -9.34 1.17 -10.41
C THR A 119 -8.25 1.09 -9.35
N ARG A 120 -8.19 2.08 -8.45
CA ARG A 120 -7.21 2.11 -7.37
C ARG A 120 -7.40 0.97 -6.38
N THR A 121 -8.65 0.61 -6.08
CA THR A 121 -8.97 -0.55 -5.25
C THR A 121 -8.43 -1.85 -5.88
N PHE A 122 -8.63 -2.06 -7.19
CA PHE A 122 -8.07 -3.23 -7.89
C PHE A 122 -6.54 -3.22 -7.89
N PHE A 123 -5.91 -2.05 -8.03
CA PHE A 123 -4.45 -1.92 -7.92
C PHE A 123 -3.96 -2.30 -6.51
N SER A 124 -4.62 -1.80 -5.46
CA SER A 124 -4.30 -2.12 -4.07
C SER A 124 -4.37 -3.62 -3.81
N ARG A 125 -5.47 -4.27 -4.23
CA ARG A 125 -5.66 -5.72 -4.10
C ARG A 125 -4.62 -6.53 -4.86
N PHE A 126 -4.23 -6.08 -6.05
CA PHE A 126 -3.13 -6.69 -6.80
C PHE A 126 -1.79 -6.52 -6.07
N ALA A 127 -1.51 -5.33 -5.55
CA ALA A 127 -0.24 -5.06 -4.88
C ALA A 127 -0.10 -5.88 -3.58
N THR A 128 -1.18 -6.05 -2.80
CA THR A 128 -1.15 -6.78 -1.53
C THR A 128 -1.28 -8.30 -1.68
N SER A 129 -1.71 -8.81 -2.83
CA SER A 129 -1.93 -10.26 -3.01
C SER A 129 -0.66 -11.09 -2.78
N PHE A 130 0.52 -10.55 -3.12
CA PHE A 130 1.81 -11.20 -2.90
C PHE A 130 2.11 -11.46 -1.41
N LEU A 131 1.60 -10.61 -0.51
CA LEU A 131 1.86 -10.73 0.93
C LEU A 131 1.10 -11.91 1.55
N ARG A 132 -0.04 -12.31 0.95
CA ARG A 132 -1.00 -13.26 1.53
C ARG A 132 -0.47 -14.70 1.60
N TRP A 133 0.58 -15.02 0.85
CA TRP A 133 1.25 -16.31 0.90
C TRP A 133 2.07 -16.53 2.18
N LYS A 134 2.31 -15.47 2.98
CA LYS A 134 3.12 -15.53 4.22
C LYS A 134 4.54 -16.07 4.01
N ASP A 135 5.03 -16.04 2.77
CA ASP A 135 6.37 -16.45 2.40
C ASP A 135 7.35 -15.25 2.54
N PRO A 136 8.37 -15.33 3.40
CA PRO A 136 9.29 -14.21 3.65
C PRO A 136 10.03 -13.72 2.41
N SER A 137 10.35 -14.63 1.48
CA SER A 137 11.08 -14.30 0.26
C SER A 137 10.19 -13.53 -0.70
N LEU A 138 8.95 -13.99 -0.89
CA LEU A 138 7.94 -13.34 -1.71
C LEU A 138 7.55 -11.98 -1.13
N THR A 139 7.31 -11.89 0.18
CA THR A 139 7.05 -10.64 0.89
C THR A 139 8.22 -9.65 0.71
N SER A 140 9.46 -10.10 0.90
CA SER A 140 10.64 -9.23 0.72
C SER A 140 10.77 -8.72 -0.70
N ALA A 141 10.55 -9.59 -1.69
CA ALA A 141 10.59 -9.20 -3.11
C ALA A 141 9.49 -8.17 -3.42
N ALA A 142 8.26 -8.40 -2.98
CA ALA A 142 7.14 -7.49 -3.22
C ALA A 142 7.35 -6.11 -2.56
N LEU A 143 7.82 -6.07 -1.30
CA LEU A 143 8.11 -4.81 -0.60
C LEU A 143 9.29 -4.05 -1.22
N GLY A 144 10.22 -4.74 -1.88
CA GLY A 144 11.37 -4.16 -2.56
C GLY A 144 11.05 -3.55 -3.93
N ILE A 145 9.90 -3.87 -4.53
CA ILE A 145 9.50 -3.32 -5.83
C ILE A 145 9.05 -1.87 -5.66
N LYS A 146 9.73 -0.98 -6.38
CA LYS A 146 9.40 0.45 -6.42
C LYS A 146 7.94 0.67 -6.79
N ASP A 147 7.25 1.48 -5.99
CA ASP A 147 5.87 1.92 -6.20
C ASP A 147 4.80 0.79 -6.26
N LEU A 148 5.12 -0.49 -6.00
CA LEU A 148 4.11 -1.55 -5.87
C LEU A 148 3.29 -1.33 -4.59
N ILE A 149 3.88 -1.59 -3.42
CA ILE A 149 3.25 -1.30 -2.12
C ILE A 149 3.30 0.22 -1.84
N GLY A 150 4.38 0.88 -2.24
CA GLY A 150 4.54 2.33 -2.10
C GLY A 150 3.45 3.15 -2.82
N GLY A 151 2.94 2.65 -3.95
CA GLY A 151 1.83 3.26 -4.67
C GLY A 151 0.50 3.17 -3.93
N VAL A 152 0.28 2.09 -3.17
CA VAL A 152 -0.91 1.94 -2.33
C VAL A 152 -0.85 2.92 -1.16
N LEU A 153 0.29 2.99 -0.47
CA LEU A 153 0.53 3.97 0.60
C LEU A 153 0.22 5.39 0.15
N ARG A 154 0.61 5.74 -1.08
CA ARG A 154 0.33 7.04 -1.70
C ARG A 154 -1.17 7.22 -1.90
N GLY A 155 -1.82 7.96 -1.00
CA GLY A 155 -3.27 8.23 -1.07
C GLY A 155 -4.13 7.28 -0.24
N LEU A 156 -3.51 6.48 0.64
CA LEU A 156 -4.21 5.53 1.52
C LEU A 156 -5.30 6.19 2.40
N SER A 157 -5.09 7.44 2.82
CA SER A 157 -6.09 8.21 3.59
C SER A 157 -7.32 8.64 2.79
N GLN A 158 -7.27 8.53 1.46
CA GLN A 158 -8.37 8.86 0.55
C GLN A 158 -9.14 7.61 0.12
N ASP A 159 -8.64 6.43 0.46
CA ASP A 159 -9.26 5.16 0.10
C ASP A 159 -10.51 4.90 0.96
N PRO A 160 -11.48 4.12 0.46
CA PRO A 160 -12.62 3.70 1.27
C PRO A 160 -12.16 3.03 2.57
N PRO A 161 -12.82 3.28 3.72
CA PRO A 161 -12.39 2.76 5.02
C PRO A 161 -12.13 1.25 5.02
N GLN A 162 -12.95 0.46 4.32
CA GLN A 162 -12.75 -0.98 4.22
C GLN A 162 -11.43 -1.38 3.54
N GLU A 163 -11.00 -0.66 2.50
CA GLU A 163 -9.78 -0.97 1.75
C GLU A 163 -8.54 -0.49 2.52
N ALA A 164 -8.64 0.70 3.15
CA ALA A 164 -7.60 1.20 4.06
C ALA A 164 -7.40 0.25 5.25
N LEU A 165 -8.49 -0.20 5.88
CA LEU A 165 -8.44 -1.16 6.98
C LEU A 165 -7.82 -2.49 6.56
N ALA A 166 -8.24 -3.05 5.41
CA ALA A 166 -7.69 -4.29 4.88
C ALA A 166 -6.18 -4.17 4.63
N PHE A 167 -5.75 -3.07 4.00
CA PHE A 167 -4.33 -2.82 3.76
C PHE A 167 -3.53 -2.74 5.07
N VAL A 168 -3.98 -1.94 6.04
CA VAL A 168 -3.27 -1.78 7.32
C VAL A 168 -3.20 -3.10 8.09
N ARG A 169 -4.26 -3.91 8.06
CA ARG A 169 -4.27 -5.27 8.65
C ARG A 169 -3.26 -6.18 7.96
N ASP A 170 -3.23 -6.19 6.62
CA ASP A 170 -2.26 -6.98 5.85
C ASP A 170 -0.82 -6.56 6.20
N ILE A 171 -0.51 -5.27 6.30
CA ILE A 171 0.83 -4.81 6.72
C ILE A 171 1.14 -5.22 8.17
N LEU A 172 0.19 -5.08 9.10
CA LEU A 172 0.40 -5.46 10.50
C LEU A 172 0.70 -6.96 10.62
N GLU A 173 -0.14 -7.81 10.04
CA GLU A 173 -0.02 -9.27 10.18
C GLU A 173 1.10 -9.86 9.33
N LEU A 174 1.19 -9.43 8.08
CA LEU A 174 2.03 -10.07 7.06
C LEU A 174 3.40 -9.40 6.94
N VAL A 175 3.63 -8.24 7.56
CA VAL A 175 4.94 -7.56 7.53
C VAL A 175 5.47 -7.33 8.94
N VAL A 176 4.72 -6.62 9.80
CA VAL A 176 5.20 -6.29 11.16
C VAL A 176 5.35 -7.55 12.00
N ARG A 177 4.29 -8.36 12.09
CA ARG A 177 4.23 -9.56 12.96
C ARG A 177 4.83 -10.81 12.33
N GLN A 178 5.17 -10.79 11.03
CA GLN A 178 5.87 -11.90 10.38
C GLN A 178 7.32 -12.01 10.90
N ARG A 179 7.57 -12.92 11.84
CA ARG A 179 8.89 -13.10 12.49
C ARG A 179 10.01 -13.51 11.53
N GLN A 180 9.66 -14.31 10.52
CA GLN A 180 10.60 -14.84 9.53
C GLN A 180 11.04 -13.80 8.48
N LEU A 181 10.35 -12.65 8.40
CA LEU A 181 10.70 -11.60 7.47
C LEU A 181 11.98 -10.88 7.96
N PRO A 182 13.03 -10.74 7.13
CA PRO A 182 14.27 -10.12 7.55
C PRO A 182 14.05 -8.72 8.12
N ARG A 183 14.71 -8.42 9.24
CA ARG A 183 14.61 -7.12 9.90
C ARG A 183 14.96 -5.97 8.94
N GLN A 184 16.00 -6.14 8.13
CA GLN A 184 16.44 -5.13 7.17
C GLN A 184 15.35 -4.77 6.16
N THR A 185 14.58 -5.76 5.69
CA THR A 185 13.42 -5.55 4.82
C THR A 185 12.38 -4.67 5.49
N LYS A 186 12.04 -4.94 6.76
CA LYS A 186 11.08 -4.12 7.52
C LYS A 186 11.58 -2.69 7.69
N VAL A 187 12.84 -2.51 8.08
CA VAL A 187 13.46 -1.18 8.27
C VAL A 187 13.49 -0.39 6.97
N PHE A 188 13.77 -1.06 5.84
CA PHE A 188 13.78 -0.42 4.52
C PHE A 188 12.37 0.02 4.09
N PHE A 189 11.38 -0.86 4.30
CA PHE A 189 9.99 -0.59 3.98
C PHE A 189 9.40 0.56 4.81
N PHE A 190 9.58 0.53 6.15
CA PHE A 190 9.07 1.56 7.06
C PHE A 190 9.97 2.82 7.08
N ASN A 191 10.23 3.39 5.91
CA ASN A 191 10.89 4.68 5.79
C ASN A 191 9.93 5.85 6.12
N ALA A 192 10.45 7.08 6.13
CA ALA A 192 9.66 8.28 6.44
C ALA A 192 8.41 8.42 5.57
N PHE A 193 8.48 8.07 4.28
CA PHE A 193 7.32 8.12 3.39
C PHE A 193 6.22 7.15 3.83
N ALA A 194 6.57 5.89 4.12
CA ALA A 194 5.59 4.90 4.58
C ALA A 194 4.98 5.30 5.94
N LEU A 195 5.81 5.74 6.89
CA LEU A 195 5.36 6.15 8.21
C LEU A 195 4.39 7.34 8.15
N ARG A 196 4.68 8.37 7.34
CA ARG A 196 3.79 9.52 7.15
C ARG A 196 2.43 9.13 6.59
N ASN A 197 2.41 8.29 5.55
CA ASN A 197 1.15 7.85 4.94
C ASN A 197 0.33 6.98 5.92
N LEU A 198 0.98 6.10 6.68
CA LEU A 198 0.31 5.31 7.72
C LEU A 198 -0.21 6.21 8.87
N ALA A 199 0.58 7.19 9.31
CA ALA A 199 0.21 8.13 10.37
C ALA A 199 -0.92 9.10 9.98
N SER A 200 -1.13 9.32 8.68
CA SER A 200 -2.28 10.08 8.19
C SER A 200 -3.62 9.40 8.51
N LEU A 201 -3.64 8.08 8.68
CA LEU A 201 -4.84 7.32 9.03
C LEU A 201 -5.28 7.49 10.50
N LEU A 202 -4.42 8.03 11.36
CA LEU A 202 -4.77 8.30 12.76
C LEU A 202 -5.90 9.33 12.88
N GLY A 203 -6.03 10.23 11.91
CA GLY A 203 -7.11 11.20 11.80
C GLY A 203 -8.37 10.69 11.09
N SER A 204 -8.44 9.39 10.75
CA SER A 204 -9.62 8.80 10.10
C SER A 204 -10.87 8.88 10.99
N GLU A 205 -12.01 9.23 10.38
CA GLU A 205 -13.32 9.18 11.05
C GLU A 205 -13.73 7.75 11.43
N ASP A 206 -13.26 6.76 10.66
CA ASP A 206 -13.43 5.35 10.98
C ASP A 206 -12.49 4.94 12.13
N LYS A 207 -13.08 4.62 13.29
CA LYS A 207 -12.37 4.22 14.51
C LYS A 207 -11.57 2.93 14.35
N GLN A 208 -12.03 1.97 13.53
CA GLN A 208 -11.29 0.73 13.30
C GLN A 208 -10.02 1.00 12.48
N VAL A 209 -10.11 1.86 11.46
CA VAL A 209 -8.94 2.29 10.68
C VAL A 209 -7.93 2.99 11.59
N SER A 210 -8.37 4.00 12.34
CA SER A 210 -7.48 4.79 13.22
C SER A 210 -6.83 3.93 14.32
N SER A 211 -7.60 3.06 14.99
CA SER A 211 -7.06 2.17 16.04
C SER A 211 -6.09 1.12 15.49
N THR A 212 -6.36 0.54 14.33
CA THR A 212 -5.45 -0.45 13.70
C THR A 212 -4.16 0.24 13.25
N ALA A 213 -4.24 1.43 12.67
CA ALA A 213 -3.07 2.24 12.30
C ALA A 213 -2.23 2.63 13.53
N SER A 214 -2.87 3.03 14.63
CA SER A 214 -2.21 3.32 15.90
C SER A 214 -1.46 2.11 16.45
N THR A 215 -2.09 0.94 16.43
CA THR A 215 -1.46 -0.33 16.85
C THR A 215 -0.22 -0.63 16.00
N LEU A 216 -0.35 -0.57 14.68
CA LEU A 216 0.74 -0.80 13.74
C LEU A 216 1.90 0.16 14.01
N LEU A 217 1.62 1.47 14.09
CA LEU A 217 2.65 2.49 14.27
C LEU A 217 3.34 2.38 15.62
N ARG A 218 2.64 1.99 16.69
CA ARG A 218 3.24 1.73 18.00
C ARG A 218 4.16 0.52 17.97
N GLU A 219 3.74 -0.59 17.36
CA GLU A 219 4.59 -1.78 17.22
C GLU A 219 5.84 -1.51 16.39
N VAL A 220 5.73 -0.61 15.40
CA VAL A 220 6.82 -0.28 14.49
C VAL A 220 7.77 0.77 15.11
N CYS A 221 7.25 1.91 15.57
CA CYS A 221 8.05 3.05 16.02
C CYS A 221 8.57 2.91 17.46
N CYS A 222 7.79 2.30 18.36
CA CYS A 222 8.18 2.14 19.76
C CYS A 222 9.07 0.91 20.01
N ASN A 223 9.29 0.08 18.98
CA ASN A 223 10.12 -1.11 19.09
C ASN A 223 11.56 -0.84 18.62
N GLY A 224 12.49 -0.72 19.56
CA GLY A 224 13.92 -0.56 19.28
C GLY A 224 14.56 -1.71 18.49
N SER A 225 13.93 -2.90 18.52
CA SER A 225 14.36 -4.04 17.71
C SER A 225 13.94 -3.93 16.25
N LEU A 226 12.92 -3.14 15.91
CA LEU A 226 12.56 -2.90 14.52
C LEU A 226 13.46 -1.77 13.98
N PHE A 227 13.35 -0.56 14.51
CA PHE A 227 14.22 0.55 14.12
C PHE A 227 15.45 0.70 15.00
N PRO A 228 16.66 0.51 14.46
CA PRO A 228 17.90 0.81 15.18
C PRO A 228 18.04 2.32 15.44
N ALA A 229 18.87 2.69 16.41
CA ALA A 229 19.14 4.10 16.75
C ALA A 229 19.63 4.94 15.55
N SER A 230 20.24 4.32 14.54
CA SER A 230 20.59 5.00 13.27
C SER A 230 19.40 5.61 12.51
N LYS A 231 18.16 5.22 12.85
CA LYS A 231 16.92 5.75 12.28
C LYS A 231 16.24 6.79 13.17
N ASP A 232 16.81 7.13 14.32
CA ASP A 232 16.24 8.07 15.28
C ASP A 232 16.04 9.46 14.66
N ALA A 233 17.00 9.97 13.89
CA ALA A 233 16.83 11.27 13.19
C ALA A 233 15.60 11.26 12.26
N MET A 234 15.42 10.19 11.47
CA MET A 234 14.27 10.05 10.57
C MET A 234 12.95 9.93 11.33
N LEU A 235 12.92 9.19 12.44
CA LEU A 235 11.75 9.09 13.30
C LEU A 235 11.41 10.44 13.95
N LEU A 236 12.41 11.20 14.38
CA LEU A 236 12.23 12.54 14.95
C LEU A 236 11.61 13.49 13.91
N ASP A 237 12.12 13.50 12.68
CA ASP A 237 11.56 14.32 11.59
C ASP A 237 10.09 14.00 11.35
N VAL A 238 9.73 12.70 11.30
CA VAL A 238 8.33 12.27 11.17
C VAL A 238 7.51 12.76 12.37
N CYS A 239 7.98 12.58 13.61
CA CYS A 239 7.27 13.04 14.80
C CYS A 239 7.06 14.56 14.82
N LEU A 240 8.01 15.35 14.31
CA LEU A 240 7.90 16.80 14.27
C LEU A 240 6.82 17.28 13.28
N GLU A 241 6.51 16.49 12.24
CA GLU A 241 5.46 16.79 11.25
C GLU A 241 4.06 16.35 11.71
N LEU A 242 3.96 15.35 12.60
CA LEU A 242 2.71 14.81 13.10
C LEU A 242 2.10 15.69 14.21
N ARG A 243 1.34 16.73 13.83
CA ARG A 243 0.75 17.69 14.78
C ARG A 243 -0.75 17.92 14.63
N ALA A 244 -1.39 17.34 13.63
CA ALA A 244 -2.74 17.74 13.22
C ALA A 244 -3.86 17.17 14.11
N HIS A 245 -3.65 16.00 14.70
CA HIS A 245 -4.70 15.28 15.45
C HIS A 245 -4.21 14.79 16.81
N GLU A 246 -5.12 14.70 17.79
CA GLU A 246 -4.84 14.17 19.13
C GLU A 246 -4.19 12.78 19.08
N ALA A 247 -4.72 11.86 18.25
CA ALA A 247 -4.16 10.53 18.07
C ALA A 247 -2.71 10.54 17.51
N GLN A 248 -2.34 11.58 16.75
CA GLN A 248 -0.95 11.76 16.30
C GLN A 248 -0.06 12.23 17.44
N GLN A 249 -0.55 13.16 18.28
CA GLN A 249 0.17 13.63 19.46
C GLN A 249 0.41 12.49 20.47
N ASP A 250 -0.58 11.63 20.66
CA ASP A 250 -0.46 10.42 21.49
C ASP A 250 0.60 9.44 20.98
N LEU A 251 0.68 9.27 19.66
CA LEU A 251 1.73 8.46 19.05
C LEU A 251 3.10 9.09 19.28
N VAL A 252 3.23 10.41 19.07
CA VAL A 252 4.49 11.13 19.29
C VAL A 252 4.95 10.99 20.74
N ALA A 253 4.05 11.19 21.71
CA ALA A 253 4.37 10.98 23.13
C ALA A 253 4.85 9.56 23.41
N ALA A 254 4.18 8.55 22.85
CA ALA A 254 4.57 7.15 23.02
C ALA A 254 5.94 6.82 22.41
N VAL A 255 6.25 7.38 21.24
CA VAL A 255 7.57 7.20 20.60
C VAL A 255 8.67 7.85 21.43
N LEU A 256 8.46 9.06 21.94
CA LEU A 256 9.44 9.75 22.77
C LEU A 256 9.68 9.03 24.11
N ASN A 257 8.62 8.51 24.74
CA ASN A 257 8.72 7.75 25.99
C ASN A 257 9.43 6.41 25.81
N SER A 258 9.24 5.74 24.67
CA SER A 258 9.94 4.48 24.36
C SER A 258 11.40 4.69 23.92
N ARG A 259 11.80 5.92 23.57
CA ARG A 259 13.15 6.25 23.06
C ARG A 259 13.69 7.52 23.74
N PRO A 260 14.31 7.42 24.93
CA PRO A 260 14.78 8.57 25.70
C PRO A 260 15.74 9.50 24.95
N ARG A 261 16.57 8.96 24.04
CA ARG A 261 17.48 9.75 23.20
C ARG A 261 16.75 10.70 22.26
N LEU A 262 15.59 10.31 21.73
CA LEU A 262 14.76 11.17 20.89
C LEU A 262 14.14 12.32 21.66
N HIS A 263 13.77 12.08 22.92
CA HIS A 263 13.20 13.10 23.78
C HIS A 263 14.18 14.27 24.00
N LEU A 264 15.44 13.95 24.29
CA LEU A 264 16.52 14.94 24.42
C LEU A 264 16.78 15.69 23.11
N GLN A 265 16.86 14.97 21.97
CA GLN A 265 17.07 15.59 20.67
C GLN A 265 15.93 16.53 20.27
N ARG A 266 14.68 16.17 20.57
CA ARG A 266 13.52 17.03 20.32
C ARG A 266 13.60 18.34 21.10
N ALA A 267 13.92 18.27 22.39
CA ALA A 267 14.09 19.45 23.23
C ALA A 267 15.17 20.40 22.66
N CYS A 268 16.31 19.87 22.20
CA CYS A 268 17.35 20.66 21.55
C CYS A 268 16.86 21.35 20.26
N VAL A 269 16.06 20.66 19.43
CA VAL A 269 15.50 21.23 18.20
C VAL A 269 14.48 22.33 18.51
N GLU A 270 13.63 22.15 19.52
CA GLU A 270 12.63 23.14 19.93
C GLU A 270 13.29 24.39 20.52
N VAL A 271 14.32 24.23 21.37
CA VAL A 271 15.14 25.34 21.89
C VAL A 271 15.84 26.08 20.75
N GLY A 272 16.46 25.36 19.81
CA GLY A 272 17.12 25.97 18.65
C GLY A 272 16.16 26.74 17.73
N ARG A 273 14.90 26.28 17.58
CA ARG A 273 13.85 27.03 16.87
C ARG A 273 13.48 28.29 17.63
N ALA A 274 13.25 28.21 18.94
CA ALA A 274 12.91 29.35 19.79
C ALA A 274 13.97 30.45 19.72
N CYS A 275 15.26 30.10 19.82
CA CYS A 275 16.38 31.04 19.69
C CYS A 275 16.43 31.69 18.29
N LYS A 276 16.14 30.96 17.22
CA LYS A 276 16.08 31.52 15.86
C LYS A 276 14.92 32.48 15.67
N THR A 277 13.73 32.17 16.21
CA THR A 277 12.60 33.12 16.21
C THR A 277 12.88 34.36 17.04
N ALA A 278 13.56 34.23 18.18
CA ALA A 278 13.97 35.37 19.00
C ALA A 278 14.98 36.28 18.25
N ALA A 279 15.95 35.69 17.55
CA ALA A 279 16.92 36.42 16.75
C ALA A 279 16.34 37.08 15.48
N VAL A 280 15.18 36.63 14.99
CA VAL A 280 14.46 37.26 13.86
C VAL A 280 13.55 38.40 14.32
N LEU A 281 13.13 38.40 15.58
CA LEU A 281 12.31 39.45 16.19
C LEU A 281 13.13 40.62 16.75
N ASP A 282 14.47 40.53 16.67
CA ASP A 282 15.40 41.57 17.13
C ASP A 282 16.38 41.93 15.99
N PRO A 283 15.93 42.62 14.92
CA PRO A 283 16.83 43.17 13.92
C PRO A 283 17.38 44.51 14.43
N ASP A 284 18.61 44.46 14.93
CA ASP A 284 19.44 45.58 15.41
C ASP A 284 18.91 46.38 16.62
N PRO A 285 19.64 46.38 17.75
CA PRO A 285 19.71 47.57 18.58
C PRO A 285 20.68 48.55 17.90
N ASP A 286 20.19 49.73 17.54
CA ASP A 286 21.03 50.90 17.21
C ASP A 286 22.21 51.08 18.19
#